data_AF-A0A5P6P1A2-F1
#
_entry.id   AF-A0A5P6P1A2-F1
#
_cell.length_a   1.000
_cell.length_b   1.000
_cell.length_c   1.000
_cell.angle_alpha   90.00
_cell.angle_beta   90.00
_cell.angle_gamma   90.00
#
_symmetry.space_group_name_H-M   'P 1'
#
loop_
_entity.id
_entity.type
_entity.pdbx_description
1 polymer ?
#
loop_
_entity_poly.entity_id
_entity_poly.type
_entity_poly.pdbx_seq_one_letter_code
_entity_poly.pdbx_strand_id
1 'polypeptide(L)'
;MSSITRPQRITPPAAPGSLLKPVCEIAQTRNFKAGPADDPAYLQAVRDCPCLYCGVDPCGEAAHVRLASAAFGKSSGMGKKPEDCWALPLCRDDHLNARHAQHKGSEDAFWQALGINPLLVAQRLYAQRGDLLAMRAVVFVAILERGKS
;
A
#
# COMPACT_ATOMS: atom_id res chain seq x y z
N MET A 1 24.89 -60.42 14.65
CA MET A 1 24.69 -59.04 15.14
C MET A 1 24.83 -58.11 13.95
N SER A 2 23.74 -57.86 13.22
CA SER A 2 23.79 -57.02 12.02
C SER A 2 23.51 -55.57 12.42
N SER A 3 24.52 -54.70 12.30
CA SER A 3 24.40 -53.27 12.58
C SER A 3 23.56 -52.59 11.49
N ILE A 4 22.46 -51.96 11.86
CA ILE A 4 21.65 -51.12 10.96
C ILE A 4 22.50 -49.90 10.57
N THR A 5 22.83 -49.78 9.28
CA THR A 5 23.52 -48.60 8.73
C THR A 5 22.62 -47.38 8.84
N ARG A 6 23.09 -46.35 9.56
CA ARG A 6 22.37 -45.10 9.75
C ARG A 6 22.18 -44.40 8.39
N PRO A 7 20.96 -43.94 8.03
CA PRO A 7 20.75 -43.25 6.77
C PRO A 7 21.60 -41.97 6.72
N GLN A 8 22.43 -41.87 5.68
CA GLN A 8 23.26 -40.70 5.40
C GLN A 8 22.45 -39.69 4.58
N ARG A 9 22.62 -38.40 4.88
CA ARG A 9 22.01 -37.32 4.11
C ARG A 9 22.68 -37.27 2.72
N ILE A 10 21.90 -37.38 1.66
CA ILE A 10 22.38 -37.47 0.26
C ILE A 10 22.92 -36.12 -0.24
N THR A 11 22.44 -35.01 0.32
CA THR A 11 22.83 -33.66 -0.10
C THR A 11 23.67 -32.94 0.97
N PRO A 12 24.74 -32.24 0.57
CA PRO A 12 25.46 -31.36 1.49
C PRO A 12 24.52 -30.28 2.02
N PRO A 13 24.71 -29.80 3.27
CA PRO A 13 23.89 -28.72 3.81
C PRO A 13 24.04 -27.47 2.92
N ALA A 14 22.92 -26.82 2.60
CA ALA A 14 22.93 -25.57 1.86
C ALA A 14 23.83 -24.55 2.60
N ALA A 15 24.60 -23.76 1.84
CA ALA A 15 25.43 -22.72 2.42
C ALA A 15 24.57 -21.76 3.27
N PRO A 16 25.08 -21.26 4.41
CA PRO A 16 24.33 -20.29 5.21
C PRO A 16 23.92 -19.11 4.33
N GLY A 17 22.62 -18.84 4.24
CA GLY A 17 22.05 -17.79 3.38
C GLY A 17 21.45 -18.27 2.04
N SER A 18 21.74 -19.49 1.59
CA SER A 18 21.23 -20.04 0.32
C SER A 18 19.72 -20.27 0.28
N LEU A 19 19.06 -20.35 1.45
CA LEU A 19 17.61 -20.51 1.57
C LEU A 19 16.89 -19.17 1.76
N LEU A 20 17.63 -18.06 1.78
CA LEU A 20 17.01 -16.74 1.82
C LEU A 20 16.39 -16.48 0.44
N LYS A 21 15.15 -15.98 0.44
CA LYS A 21 14.51 -15.52 -0.78
C LYS A 21 15.44 -14.49 -1.43
N PRO A 22 15.85 -14.65 -2.70
CA PRO A 22 16.57 -13.59 -3.38
C PRO A 22 15.73 -12.32 -3.26
N VAL A 23 16.37 -11.21 -2.91
CA VAL A 23 15.71 -9.91 -2.97
C VAL A 23 15.17 -9.79 -4.39
N CYS A 24 13.85 -9.87 -4.51
CA CYS A 24 13.21 -9.78 -5.81
C CYS A 24 13.50 -8.37 -6.31
N GLU A 25 14.29 -8.29 -7.38
CA GLU A 25 14.82 -7.05 -7.96
C GLU A 25 13.71 -6.08 -8.42
N ILE A 26 12.47 -6.57 -8.48
CA ILE A 26 11.24 -5.81 -8.71
C ILE A 26 11.01 -4.75 -7.60
N ALA A 27 11.67 -4.90 -6.44
CA ALA A 27 11.72 -3.89 -5.41
C ALA A 27 12.75 -2.79 -5.71
N GLN A 28 12.67 -2.15 -6.89
CA GLN A 28 13.16 -0.79 -7.01
C GLN A 28 12.20 0.11 -6.22
N THR A 29 12.32 0.11 -4.89
CA THR A 29 11.68 1.10 -4.03
C THR A 29 12.34 2.42 -4.38
N ARG A 30 11.73 3.14 -5.33
CA ARG A 30 12.02 4.55 -5.56
C ARG A 30 12.00 5.20 -4.17
N ASN A 31 13.13 5.76 -3.73
CA ASN A 31 13.21 6.37 -2.40
C ASN A 31 12.02 7.31 -2.22
N PHE A 32 11.28 7.12 -1.14
CA PHE A 32 10.15 7.96 -0.80
C PHE A 32 10.67 9.32 -0.36
N LYS A 33 11.05 10.16 -1.32
CA LYS A 33 11.31 11.56 -1.08
C LYS A 33 9.95 12.23 -0.97
N ALA A 34 9.69 12.86 0.18
CA ALA A 34 8.60 13.81 0.31
C ALA A 34 8.76 14.83 -0.83
N GLY A 35 7.84 14.81 -1.79
CA GLY A 35 7.83 15.82 -2.84
C GLY A 35 7.20 17.12 -2.35
N PRO A 36 6.78 18.01 -3.26
CA PRO A 36 6.10 19.22 -2.86
C PRO A 36 4.83 18.88 -2.05
N ALA A 37 4.52 19.71 -1.05
CA ALA A 37 3.37 19.50 -0.16
C ALA A 37 2.05 19.43 -0.95
N ASP A 38 1.98 20.17 -2.07
CA ASP A 38 0.87 20.19 -3.01
C ASP A 38 1.34 19.73 -4.40
N ASP A 39 0.65 18.76 -4.99
CA ASP A 39 0.90 18.20 -6.33
C ASP A 39 -0.45 17.95 -7.04
N PRO A 40 -1.01 18.96 -7.73
CA PRO A 40 -2.33 18.85 -8.34
C PRO A 40 -2.38 17.83 -9.49
N ALA A 41 -1.24 17.60 -10.18
CA ALA A 41 -1.15 16.62 -11.25
C ALA A 41 -1.22 15.19 -10.68
N TYR A 42 -0.52 14.94 -9.56
CA TYR A 42 -0.64 13.69 -8.83
C TYR A 42 -2.08 13.47 -8.34
N LEU A 43 -2.72 14.47 -7.73
CA LEU A 43 -4.11 14.34 -7.27
C LEU A 43 -5.07 14.00 -8.41
N GLN A 44 -4.86 14.56 -9.60
CA GLN A 44 -5.67 14.20 -10.76
C GLN A 44 -5.46 12.73 -11.15
N ALA A 45 -4.21 12.27 -11.22
CA ALA A 45 -3.91 10.88 -11.51
C ALA A 45 -4.48 9.91 -10.45
N VAL A 46 -4.54 10.31 -9.18
CA VAL A 46 -5.21 9.54 -8.12
C VAL A 46 -6.72 9.43 -8.39
N ARG A 47 -7.38 10.50 -8.81
CA ARG A 47 -8.84 10.47 -9.15
C ARG A 47 -9.14 9.56 -10.33
N ASP A 48 -8.18 9.39 -11.24
CA ASP A 48 -8.28 8.52 -12.42
C ASP A 48 -7.93 7.05 -12.11
N CYS A 49 -7.58 6.72 -10.87
CA CYS A 49 -7.38 5.35 -10.41
C CYS A 49 -8.69 4.70 -9.93
N PRO A 50 -8.78 3.36 -9.89
CA PRO A 50 -9.95 2.68 -9.35
C PRO A 50 -10.06 2.84 -7.84
N CYS A 51 -11.28 2.78 -7.29
CA CYS A 51 -11.52 2.91 -5.86
C CYS A 51 -10.91 1.74 -5.07
N LEU A 52 -10.16 2.05 -4.02
CA LEU A 52 -9.56 1.04 -3.13
C LEU A 52 -10.56 0.21 -2.33
N TYR A 53 -11.84 0.56 -2.29
CA TYR A 53 -12.88 -0.23 -1.61
C TYR A 53 -13.72 -1.01 -2.62
N CYS A 54 -14.56 -0.35 -3.42
CA CYS A 54 -15.47 -1.02 -4.36
C CYS A 54 -14.87 -1.33 -5.75
N GLY A 55 -13.72 -0.74 -6.12
CA GLY A 55 -13.10 -0.93 -7.44
C GLY A 55 -13.71 -0.13 -8.59
N VAL A 56 -14.67 0.77 -8.33
CA VAL A 56 -15.22 1.66 -9.37
C VAL A 56 -14.13 2.51 -10.02
N ASP A 57 -14.22 2.70 -11.33
CA ASP A 57 -13.17 3.30 -12.15
C ASP A 57 -13.77 4.27 -13.18
N PRO A 58 -13.38 5.56 -13.19
CA PRO A 58 -12.48 6.21 -12.23
C PRO A 58 -13.13 6.38 -10.85
N CYS A 59 -12.32 6.49 -9.79
CA CYS A 59 -12.85 6.71 -8.44
C CYS A 59 -13.42 8.14 -8.27
N GLY A 60 -12.81 9.13 -8.93
CA GLY A 60 -13.26 10.52 -8.95
C GLY A 60 -12.87 11.37 -7.73
N GLU A 61 -12.49 10.76 -6.59
CA GLU A 61 -12.02 11.48 -5.41
C GLU A 61 -10.64 11.00 -4.93
N ALA A 62 -9.85 11.94 -4.42
CA ALA A 62 -8.57 11.70 -3.79
C ALA A 62 -8.74 11.89 -2.28
N ALA A 63 -8.77 10.79 -1.53
CA ALA A 63 -8.97 10.78 -0.09
C ALA A 63 -7.61 10.91 0.62
N HIS A 64 -7.40 12.03 1.30
CA HIS A 64 -6.18 12.22 2.09
C HIS A 64 -6.24 11.41 3.38
N VAL A 65 -5.25 10.54 3.57
CA VAL A 65 -5.09 9.77 4.80
C VAL A 65 -4.72 10.73 5.92
N ARG A 66 -5.38 10.65 7.10
CA ARG A 66 -5.06 11.50 8.26
C ARG A 66 -4.29 10.77 9.36
N LEU A 67 -4.24 9.44 9.33
CA LEU A 67 -3.46 8.62 10.25
C LEU A 67 -2.00 9.10 10.38
N ALA A 68 -1.52 9.30 11.61
CA ALA A 68 -0.12 9.58 11.89
C ALA A 68 0.67 8.27 12.02
N SER A 69 1.93 8.26 11.57
CA SER A 69 2.82 7.13 11.84
C SER A 69 4.28 7.55 11.78
N ALA A 70 5.00 7.30 12.88
CA ALA A 70 6.44 7.52 12.95
C ALA A 70 7.21 6.60 11.98
N ALA A 71 6.75 5.36 11.79
CA ALA A 71 7.40 4.40 10.88
C ALA A 71 7.38 4.85 9.42
N PHE A 72 6.35 5.60 9.02
CA PHE A 72 6.22 6.16 7.67
C PHE A 72 6.66 7.63 7.60
N GLY A 73 7.24 8.18 8.68
CA GLY A 73 7.66 9.59 8.74
C GLY A 73 6.51 10.59 8.61
N LYS A 74 5.27 10.16 8.87
CA LYS A 74 4.08 10.98 8.69
C LYS A 74 3.62 11.58 10.01
N SER A 75 3.82 12.90 10.14
CA SER A 75 3.23 13.69 11.21
C SER A 75 1.78 14.06 10.87
N SER A 76 0.84 13.79 11.77
CA SER A 76 -0.51 14.38 11.71
C SER A 76 -0.70 15.25 12.95
N GLY A 77 -1.13 16.49 12.75
CA GLY A 77 -1.37 17.45 13.82
C GLY A 77 -2.72 18.12 13.61
N MET A 78 -3.37 18.52 14.71
CA MET A 78 -4.64 19.24 14.64
C MET A 78 -4.46 20.52 13.81
N GLY A 79 -5.18 20.65 12.71
CA GLY A 79 -5.10 21.81 11.80
C GLY A 79 -3.99 21.78 10.73
N LYS A 80 -3.16 20.72 10.67
CA LYS A 80 -2.19 20.56 9.57
C LYS A 80 -2.88 19.94 8.35
N LYS A 81 -2.83 20.63 7.20
CA LYS A 81 -3.29 20.07 5.91
C LYS A 81 -2.43 18.82 5.58
N PRO A 82 -3.04 17.66 5.28
CA PRO A 82 -2.29 16.50 4.81
C PRO A 82 -1.57 16.83 3.49
N GLU A 83 -0.35 16.34 3.35
CA GLU A 83 0.40 16.44 2.08
C GLU A 83 -0.25 15.57 1.02
N ASP A 84 -0.19 16.00 -0.25
CA ASP A 84 -0.84 15.30 -1.35
C ASP A 84 -0.26 13.90 -1.60
N CYS A 85 0.99 13.64 -1.19
CA CYS A 85 1.58 12.30 -1.26
C CYS A 85 0.85 11.25 -0.42
N TRP A 86 0.01 11.67 0.53
CA TRP A 86 -0.83 10.80 1.36
C TRP A 86 -2.28 10.69 0.85
N ALA A 87 -2.53 10.99 -0.42
CA ALA A 87 -3.83 10.78 -1.05
C ALA A 87 -3.97 9.37 -1.64
N LEU A 88 -5.15 8.77 -1.46
CA LEU A 88 -5.55 7.46 -1.95
C LEU A 88 -6.83 7.54 -2.79
N PRO A 89 -7.03 6.65 -3.77
CA PRO A 89 -8.22 6.66 -4.60
C PRO A 89 -9.40 6.02 -3.86
N LEU A 90 -10.43 6.82 -3.60
CA LEU A 90 -11.73 6.36 -3.10
C LEU A 90 -12.83 7.03 -3.92
N CYS A 91 -13.96 6.35 -4.08
CA CYS A 91 -15.13 6.97 -4.69
C CYS A 91 -15.90 7.77 -3.65
N ARG A 92 -16.70 8.74 -4.11
CA ARG A 92 -17.49 9.61 -3.23
C ARG A 92 -18.38 8.86 -2.23
N ASP A 93 -18.88 7.70 -2.62
CA ASP A 93 -19.69 6.87 -1.74
C ASP A 93 -18.87 6.22 -0.63
N ASP A 94 -17.77 5.54 -0.96
CA ASP A 94 -16.88 4.89 0.02
C ASP A 94 -16.06 5.91 0.83
N HIS A 95 -15.91 7.14 0.32
CA HIS A 95 -15.25 8.23 1.00
C HIS A 95 -16.19 8.94 1.99
N LEU A 96 -17.42 9.30 1.56
CA LEU A 96 -18.33 10.18 2.32
C LEU A 96 -19.71 9.58 2.63
N ASN A 97 -20.37 8.92 1.67
CA ASN A 97 -21.82 8.71 1.74
C ASN A 97 -22.24 7.35 2.32
N ALA A 98 -21.51 6.28 2.03
CA ALA A 98 -21.87 4.92 2.42
C ALA A 98 -21.86 4.75 3.94
N ARG A 99 -22.47 3.67 4.45
CA ARG A 99 -22.46 3.40 5.90
C ARG A 99 -21.04 3.12 6.42
N HIS A 100 -20.23 2.45 5.60
CA HIS A 100 -18.83 2.16 5.86
C HIS A 100 -17.89 3.27 5.37
N ALA A 101 -18.41 4.45 5.02
CA ALA A 101 -17.57 5.52 4.48
C ALA A 101 -16.44 5.91 5.44
N GLN A 102 -15.25 6.17 4.90
CA GLN A 102 -14.07 6.52 5.68
C GLN A 102 -14.34 7.74 6.61
N HIS A 103 -15.12 8.72 6.16
CA HIS A 103 -15.49 9.90 6.96
C HIS A 103 -16.54 9.67 8.07
N LYS A 104 -17.24 8.53 8.09
CA LYS A 104 -18.30 8.27 9.09
C LYS A 104 -17.81 7.52 10.33
N GLY A 105 -16.66 6.86 10.24
CA GLY A 105 -16.09 6.08 11.32
C GLY A 105 -14.71 6.57 11.73
N SER A 106 -13.98 5.72 12.45
CA SER A 106 -12.53 5.90 12.57
C SER A 106 -11.86 5.43 11.28
N GLU A 107 -10.98 6.27 10.75
CA GLU A 107 -10.20 5.95 9.56
C GLU A 107 -9.43 4.63 9.73
N ASP A 108 -8.87 4.39 10.91
CA ASP A 108 -8.14 3.16 11.22
C ASP A 108 -9.03 1.92 11.11
N ALA A 109 -10.27 1.98 11.62
CA ALA A 109 -11.18 0.84 11.52
C ALA A 109 -11.61 0.60 10.07
N PHE A 110 -11.77 1.64 9.26
CA PHE A 110 -12.08 1.51 7.83
C PHE A 110 -10.98 0.73 7.10
N TRP A 111 -9.72 1.13 7.29
CA TRP A 111 -8.58 0.47 6.64
C TRP A 111 -8.30 -0.93 7.17
N GLN A 112 -8.48 -1.16 8.48
CA GLN A 112 -8.39 -2.48 9.09
C GLN A 112 -9.47 -3.43 8.58
N ALA A 113 -10.72 -2.98 8.49
CA ALA A 113 -11.81 -3.78 7.94
C ALA A 113 -11.57 -4.16 6.47
N LEU A 114 -10.92 -3.29 5.71
CA LEU A 114 -10.52 -3.54 4.32
C LEU A 114 -9.27 -4.44 4.22
N GLY A 115 -8.50 -4.59 5.30
CA GLY A 115 -7.23 -5.31 5.31
C GLY A 115 -6.15 -4.63 4.47
N ILE A 116 -6.14 -3.29 4.45
CA ILE A 116 -5.17 -2.48 3.68
C ILE A 116 -4.39 -1.59 4.64
N ASN A 117 -3.07 -1.52 4.47
CA ASN A 117 -2.26 -0.49 5.10
C ASN A 117 -2.26 0.78 4.21
N PRO A 118 -2.96 1.86 4.60
CA PRO A 118 -3.13 3.02 3.75
C PRO A 118 -1.83 3.77 3.49
N LEU A 119 -0.93 3.82 4.50
CA LEU A 119 0.33 4.53 4.39
C LEU A 119 1.30 3.81 3.44
N LEU A 120 1.32 2.48 3.48
CA LEU A 120 2.11 1.68 2.54
C LEU A 120 1.61 1.83 1.10
N VAL A 121 0.29 1.80 0.89
CA VAL A 121 -0.29 1.97 -0.44
C VAL A 121 -0.04 3.38 -0.95
N ALA A 122 -0.23 4.41 -0.13
CA ALA A 122 0.06 5.80 -0.50
C ALA A 122 1.54 5.95 -0.89
N GLN A 123 2.43 5.30 -0.15
CA GLN A 123 3.85 5.28 -0.47
C GLN A 123 4.16 4.63 -1.82
N ARG A 124 3.55 3.48 -2.10
CA ARG A 124 3.73 2.81 -3.39
C ARG A 124 3.13 3.65 -4.52
N LEU A 125 1.96 4.24 -4.31
CA LEU A 125 1.23 5.02 -5.31
C LEU A 125 2.00 6.28 -5.71
N TYR A 126 2.44 7.07 -4.72
CA TYR A 126 3.19 8.31 -4.95
C TYR A 126 4.59 8.05 -5.53
N ALA A 127 5.18 6.90 -5.23
CA ALA A 127 6.39 6.47 -5.92
C ALA A 127 6.13 6.41 -7.43
N GLN A 128 5.01 5.81 -7.87
CA GLN A 128 4.61 5.65 -9.27
C GLN A 128 4.09 6.92 -9.97
N ARG A 129 4.08 8.09 -9.30
CA ARG A 129 3.57 9.34 -9.89
C ARG A 129 4.18 9.66 -11.26
N GLY A 130 3.35 10.16 -12.16
CA GLY A 130 3.72 10.42 -13.57
C GLY A 130 3.49 9.24 -14.51
N ASP A 131 3.22 8.04 -13.99
CA ASP A 131 2.80 6.87 -14.78
C ASP A 131 1.46 6.34 -14.25
N LEU A 132 0.37 6.70 -14.95
CA LEU A 132 -0.98 6.32 -14.55
C LEU A 132 -1.19 4.79 -14.57
N LEU A 133 -0.59 4.08 -15.54
CA LEU A 133 -0.77 2.64 -15.64
C LEU A 133 -0.07 1.94 -14.46
N ALA A 134 1.13 2.38 -14.09
CA ALA A 134 1.84 1.85 -12.93
C ALA A 134 1.13 2.21 -11.60
N MET A 135 0.55 3.41 -11.49
CA MET A 135 -0.29 3.78 -10.34
C MET A 135 -1.51 2.85 -10.22
N ARG A 136 -2.23 2.62 -11.32
CA ARG A 136 -3.37 1.70 -11.36
C ARG A 136 -2.98 0.27 -10.98
N ALA A 137 -1.81 -0.20 -11.44
CA ALA A 137 -1.29 -1.51 -11.07
C ALA A 137 -1.06 -1.63 -9.54
N VAL A 138 -0.50 -0.60 -8.90
CA VAL A 138 -0.36 -0.57 -7.43
C VAL A 138 -1.72 -0.72 -6.74
N VAL A 139 -2.73 0.00 -7.23
CA VAL A 139 -4.10 -0.09 -6.68
C VAL A 139 -4.65 -1.50 -6.85
N PHE A 140 -4.58 -2.08 -8.05
CA PHE A 140 -5.06 -3.45 -8.27
C PHE A 140 -4.35 -4.48 -7.39
N VAL A 141 -3.03 -4.39 -7.24
CA VAL A 141 -2.27 -5.25 -6.33
C VAL A 141 -2.78 -5.08 -4.90
N ALA A 142 -2.98 -3.85 -4.44
CA ALA A 142 -3.53 -3.59 -3.10
C ALA A 142 -4.93 -4.19 -2.91
N ILE A 143 -5.78 -4.17 -3.95
CA ILE A 143 -7.10 -4.80 -3.94
C ILE A 143 -7.01 -6.33 -3.84
N LEU A 144 -6.07 -6.95 -4.56
CA LEU A 144 -5.86 -8.40 -4.58
C LEU A 144 -5.15 -8.92 -3.32
N GLU A 145 -4.45 -8.05 -2.60
CA GLU A 145 -3.72 -8.38 -1.37
C GLU A 145 -4.54 -8.13 -0.09
N ARG A 146 -5.77 -7.59 -0.21
CA ARG A 146 -6.67 -7.36 0.93
C ARG A 146 -6.83 -8.63 1.77
N GLY A 147 -6.72 -8.48 3.10
CA GLY A 147 -6.96 -9.56 4.05
C GLY A 147 -5.85 -10.63 4.15
N LYS A 148 -4.73 -10.47 3.44
CA LYS A 148 -3.53 -11.32 3.60
C LYS A 148 -2.58 -10.83 4.71
N SER A 149 -3.09 -10.01 5.64
CA SER A 149 -2.33 -9.38 6.73
C SER A 149 -2.38 -10.21 8.00
#